data_AF-A0A2G2GCH1-F1
#
_entry.id   AF-A0A2G2GCH1-F1
#
_cell.length_a   1.000
_cell.length_b   1.000
_cell.length_c   1.000
_cell.angle_alpha   90.00
_cell.angle_beta   90.00
_cell.angle_gamma   90.00
#
_symmetry.space_group_name_H-M   'P 1'
#
loop_
_entity.id
_entity.type
_entity.pdbx_description
1 polymer ?
#
loop_
_entity_poly.entity_id
_entity_poly.type
_entity_poly.pdbx_seq_one_letter_code
_entity_poly.pdbx_strand_id
1 'polypeptide(L)'
;MGAFYLCKYLITQPMHLSGESALDNFTQTEIIFGIAFLVFLYLLWQKKQPDKNGRLPDSAITADRVEKLIINEFSAKITAKTSSPNEKTIQEQLYNFLESKILHVQEHKPIGGVTNKKIDFDIGCGAVGIEIKIGKSAFKNTERNRLVGQITDYNKANYSNDNLLLLIFCDVASFKQRVFHKDLLDTLANHSVRVHFLPIISPYENSNLEI
;
A
#
# COMPACT_ATOMS: atom_id res chain seq x y z
N MET A 1 2.83 -25.05 -24.41
CA MET A 1 2.65 -24.40 -25.74
C MET A 1 1.17 -24.18 -26.14
N GLY A 2 0.18 -24.92 -25.61
CA GLY A 2 -1.22 -24.79 -26.04
C GLY A 2 -1.93 -23.46 -25.75
N ALA A 3 -1.72 -22.84 -24.59
CA ALA A 3 -2.41 -21.59 -24.22
C ALA A 3 -2.02 -20.39 -25.11
N PHE A 4 -0.82 -20.39 -25.69
CA PHE A 4 -0.34 -19.33 -26.58
C PHE A 4 -0.97 -19.39 -27.98
N TYR A 5 -1.40 -20.58 -28.42
CA TYR A 5 -2.10 -20.77 -29.69
C TYR A 5 -3.55 -20.28 -29.62
N LEU A 6 -4.23 -20.48 -28.49
CA LEU A 6 -5.62 -20.04 -28.30
C LEU A 6 -5.78 -18.51 -28.42
N CYS A 7 -4.87 -17.74 -27.82
CA CYS A 7 -4.91 -16.27 -27.94
C CYS A 7 -4.55 -15.78 -29.35
N LYS A 8 -3.65 -16.46 -30.06
CA LYS A 8 -3.23 -16.03 -31.41
C LYS A 8 -4.33 -16.27 -32.45
N TYR A 9 -5.11 -17.34 -32.29
CA TYR A 9 -6.23 -17.68 -33.17
C TYR A 9 -7.39 -16.68 -33.07
N LEU A 10 -7.68 -16.17 -31.87
CA LEU A 10 -8.76 -15.20 -31.63
C LEU A 10 -8.46 -13.78 -32.15
N ILE A 11 -7.18 -13.44 -32.38
CA ILE A 11 -6.76 -12.06 -32.71
C ILE A 11 -6.50 -11.88 -34.22
N THR A 12 -6.25 -12.94 -34.99
CA THR A 12 -5.65 -12.82 -36.34
C THR A 12 -6.54 -13.20 -37.53
N GLN A 13 -7.78 -13.65 -37.33
CA GLN A 13 -8.67 -14.01 -38.44
C GLN A 13 -9.84 -13.02 -38.56
N PRO A 14 -9.98 -12.27 -39.67
CA PRO A 14 -11.20 -11.51 -39.96
C PRO A 14 -12.35 -12.50 -40.14
N MET A 15 -13.40 -12.39 -39.32
CA MET A 15 -14.58 -13.25 -39.38
C MET A 15 -15.28 -13.15 -40.74
N HIS A 16 -14.98 -14.08 -41.66
CA HIS A 16 -15.90 -14.47 -42.71
C HIS A 16 -16.88 -15.48 -42.09
N LEU A 17 -18.11 -15.04 -41.83
CA LEU A 17 -19.21 -15.86 -41.29
C LEU A 17 -19.72 -16.85 -42.37
N SER A 18 -18.98 -17.92 -42.64
CA SER A 18 -19.55 -19.16 -43.16
C SER A 18 -19.98 -20.03 -41.98
N GLY A 19 -21.21 -20.55 -42.00
CA GLY A 19 -21.91 -21.16 -40.86
C GLY A 19 -21.40 -22.51 -40.35
N GLU A 20 -20.09 -22.75 -40.35
CA GLU A 20 -19.47 -23.84 -39.59
C GLU A 20 -19.10 -23.33 -38.19
N SER A 21 -19.54 -24.04 -37.15
CA SER A 21 -19.28 -23.65 -35.78
C SER A 21 -17.78 -23.75 -35.49
N ALA A 22 -17.18 -22.63 -35.08
CA ALA A 22 -15.76 -22.58 -34.69
C ALA A 22 -15.36 -23.58 -33.57
N LEU A 23 -16.34 -24.23 -32.93
CA LEU A 23 -16.19 -25.29 -31.95
C LEU A 23 -15.85 -26.66 -32.55
N ASP A 24 -16.13 -26.91 -33.83
CA ASP A 24 -15.94 -28.23 -34.47
C ASP A 24 -14.47 -28.58 -34.72
N ASN A 25 -13.58 -27.58 -34.61
CA ASN A 25 -12.14 -27.74 -34.83
C ASN A 25 -11.33 -28.06 -33.56
N PHE A 26 -11.97 -28.13 -32.39
CA PHE A 26 -11.29 -28.44 -31.14
C PHE A 26 -11.50 -29.91 -30.74
N THR A 27 -10.42 -30.57 -30.36
CA THR A 27 -10.49 -31.89 -29.75
C THR A 27 -11.17 -31.81 -28.38
N GLN A 28 -11.83 -32.90 -27.95
CA GLN A 28 -12.42 -32.97 -26.60
C GLN A 28 -11.39 -32.67 -25.50
N THR A 29 -10.14 -33.09 -25.71
CA THR A 29 -9.03 -32.82 -24.80
C THR A 29 -8.73 -31.32 -24.69
N GLU A 30 -8.71 -30.57 -25.79
CA GLU A 30 -8.52 -29.12 -25.79
C GLU A 30 -9.67 -28.38 -25.09
N ILE A 31 -10.91 -28.84 -25.30
CA ILE A 31 -12.08 -28.29 -24.61
C ILE A 31 -11.97 -28.51 -23.10
N ILE A 32 -11.61 -29.72 -22.65
CA ILE A 32 -11.42 -30.04 -21.23
C ILE A 32 -10.31 -29.18 -20.63
N PHE A 33 -9.15 -29.05 -21.29
CA PHE A 33 -8.07 -28.19 -20.81
C PHE A 33 -8.47 -26.72 -20.76
N GLY A 34 -9.23 -26.24 -21.76
CA GLY A 34 -9.76 -24.88 -21.79
C GLY A 34 -10.67 -24.60 -20.58
N ILE A 35 -11.62 -25.49 -20.30
CA ILE A 35 -12.52 -25.37 -19.15
C ILE A 35 -11.73 -25.43 -17.83
N ALA A 36 -10.81 -26.39 -17.68
CA ALA A 36 -9.99 -26.52 -16.49
C ALA A 36 -9.13 -25.27 -16.22
N PHE A 37 -8.58 -24.67 -17.29
CA PHE A 37 -7.84 -23.42 -17.19
C PHE A 37 -8.74 -22.24 -16.79
N LEU A 38 -9.95 -22.14 -17.34
CA LEU A 38 -10.92 -21.10 -16.94
C LEU A 38 -11.36 -21.26 -15.48
N VAL A 39 -11.62 -22.48 -15.02
CA VAL A 39 -11.92 -22.77 -13.61
C VAL A 39 -10.73 -22.38 -12.72
N PHE A 40 -9.51 -22.72 -13.13
CA PHE A 40 -8.30 -22.33 -12.40
C PHE A 40 -8.16 -20.81 -12.31
N LEU A 41 -8.36 -20.08 -13.41
CA LEU A 41 -8.36 -18.61 -13.42
C LEU A 41 -9.45 -18.03 -12.51
N TYR A 42 -10.65 -18.61 -12.53
CA TYR A 42 -11.76 -18.21 -11.67
C TYR A 42 -11.43 -18.40 -10.18
N LEU A 43 -10.81 -19.52 -9.82
CA LEU A 43 -10.36 -19.78 -8.45
C LEU A 43 -9.25 -18.81 -8.01
N LEU A 44 -8.32 -18.46 -8.90
CA LEU A 44 -7.31 -17.43 -8.64
C LEU A 44 -7.94 -16.05 -8.44
N TRP A 45 -8.98 -15.73 -9.22
CA TRP A 45 -9.71 -14.47 -9.08
C TRP A 45 -10.49 -14.40 -7.76
N GLN A 46 -11.16 -15.48 -7.35
CA GLN A 46 -11.87 -15.53 -6.07
C GLN A 46 -10.95 -15.28 -4.87
N LYS A 47 -9.71 -15.79 -4.88
CA LYS A 47 -8.75 -15.57 -3.78
C LYS A 47 -8.40 -14.10 -3.55
N LYS A 48 -8.61 -13.24 -4.55
CA LYS A 48 -8.36 -11.80 -4.49
C LYS A 48 -9.59 -10.97 -4.12
N GLN A 49 -10.76 -11.61 -3.98
CA GLN A 49 -11.98 -10.93 -3.63
C GLN A 49 -11.97 -10.49 -2.16
N PRO A 50 -12.61 -9.35 -1.83
CA PRO A 50 -12.78 -8.94 -0.45
C PRO A 50 -13.51 -10.00 0.39
N ASP A 51 -13.29 -9.97 1.70
CA ASP A 51 -14.05 -10.78 2.64
C ASP A 51 -15.52 -10.32 2.73
N LYS A 52 -16.31 -10.98 3.59
CA LYS A 52 -17.72 -10.64 3.80
C LYS A 52 -17.95 -9.20 4.27
N ASN A 53 -16.93 -8.56 4.84
CA ASN A 53 -16.96 -7.20 5.34
C ASN A 53 -16.34 -6.21 4.34
N GLY A 54 -15.99 -6.65 3.12
CA GLY A 54 -15.36 -5.81 2.10
C GLY A 54 -13.87 -5.57 2.33
N ARG A 55 -13.21 -6.31 3.23
CA ARG A 55 -11.79 -6.15 3.53
C ARG A 55 -10.91 -6.93 2.57
N LEU A 56 -9.75 -6.38 2.25
CA LEU A 56 -8.80 -6.97 1.32
C LEU A 56 -8.09 -8.18 1.94
N PRO A 57 -8.03 -9.32 1.24
CA PRO A 57 -7.24 -10.46 1.69
C PRO A 57 -5.75 -10.23 1.43
N ASP A 58 -4.88 -10.89 2.20
CA ASP A 58 -3.43 -10.78 2.11
C ASP A 58 -2.88 -11.01 0.70
N SER A 59 -3.46 -11.97 -0.04
CA SER A 59 -3.06 -12.29 -1.41
C SER A 59 -3.23 -11.13 -2.41
N ALA A 60 -4.00 -10.13 -2.03
CA ALA A 60 -4.33 -8.97 -2.83
C ALA A 60 -3.69 -7.67 -2.28
N ILE A 61 -2.87 -7.77 -1.23
CA ILE A 61 -2.10 -6.67 -0.65
C ILE A 61 -0.80 -6.46 -1.44
N THR A 62 -0.59 -5.21 -1.85
CA THR A 62 0.63 -4.73 -2.49
C THR A 62 0.90 -3.31 -1.99
N ALA A 63 2.16 -2.86 -2.06
CA ALA A 63 2.54 -1.52 -1.66
C ALA A 63 1.71 -0.45 -2.38
N ASP A 64 1.60 -0.54 -3.71
CA ASP A 64 0.79 0.35 -4.55
C ASP A 64 -0.67 0.44 -4.07
N ARG A 65 -1.26 -0.69 -3.66
CA ARG A 65 -2.66 -0.74 -3.27
C ARG A 65 -2.87 -0.12 -1.89
N VAL A 66 -1.99 -0.43 -0.94
CA VAL A 66 -2.01 0.17 0.40
C VAL A 66 -1.75 1.67 0.32
N GLU A 67 -0.76 2.08 -0.48
CA GLU A 67 -0.45 3.48 -0.76
C GLU A 67 -1.66 4.23 -1.33
N LYS A 68 -2.26 3.72 -2.42
CA LYS A 68 -3.46 4.32 -3.03
C LYS A 68 -4.63 4.42 -2.05
N LEU A 69 -4.84 3.38 -1.24
CA LEU A 69 -5.89 3.37 -0.23
C LEU A 69 -5.67 4.49 0.80
N ILE A 70 -4.45 4.62 1.33
CA ILE A 70 -4.12 5.65 2.32
C ILE A 70 -4.21 7.05 1.71
N ILE A 71 -3.58 7.29 0.56
CA ILE A 71 -3.52 8.62 -0.06
C ILE A 71 -4.92 9.13 -0.44
N ASN A 72 -5.79 8.25 -0.94
CA ASN A 72 -7.08 8.67 -1.47
C ASN A 72 -8.20 8.69 -0.41
N GLU A 73 -8.13 7.84 0.61
CA GLU A 73 -9.25 7.63 1.53
C GLU A 73 -8.93 7.97 2.99
N PHE A 74 -7.65 8.01 3.38
CA PHE A 74 -7.26 8.36 4.75
C PHE A 74 -7.04 9.86 4.93
N SER A 75 -7.45 10.38 6.08
CA SER A 75 -7.14 11.76 6.48
C SER A 75 -7.00 11.83 7.99
N ALA A 76 -5.80 12.20 8.45
CA ALA A 76 -5.52 12.39 9.86
C ALA A 76 -6.25 13.63 10.39
N LYS A 77 -6.98 13.49 11.48
CA LYS A 77 -7.75 14.58 12.10
C LYS A 77 -7.27 14.86 13.52
N ILE A 78 -7.18 16.13 13.90
CA ILE A 78 -6.99 16.55 15.29
C ILE A 78 -8.34 16.98 15.86
N THR A 79 -8.74 16.38 16.98
CA THR A 79 -10.06 16.61 17.59
C THR A 79 -10.07 17.72 18.64
N ALA A 80 -8.90 18.17 19.12
CA ALA A 80 -8.80 19.14 20.21
C ALA A 80 -7.98 20.38 19.84
N LYS A 81 -8.48 21.55 20.25
CA LYS A 81 -7.95 22.89 19.92
C LYS A 81 -6.52 23.15 20.38
N THR A 82 -6.08 22.49 21.46
CA THR A 82 -4.76 22.70 22.09
C THR A 82 -3.82 21.50 21.93
N SER A 83 -4.28 20.41 21.32
CA SER A 83 -3.48 19.22 21.14
C SER A 83 -2.60 19.37 19.91
N SER A 84 -1.29 19.51 20.13
CA SER A 84 -0.33 19.28 19.05
C SER A 84 -0.54 17.88 18.48
N PRO A 85 -0.39 17.68 17.15
CA PRO A 85 -0.52 16.35 16.58
C PRO A 85 0.46 15.38 17.25
N ASN A 86 -0.09 14.32 17.84
CA ASN A 86 0.66 13.25 18.47
C ASN A 86 0.72 12.06 17.50
N GLU A 87 1.93 11.52 17.31
CA GLU A 87 2.20 10.34 16.50
C GLU A 87 1.27 9.18 16.90
N LYS A 88 1.10 8.95 18.21
CA LYS A 88 0.23 7.89 18.73
C LYS A 88 -1.22 8.03 18.29
N THR A 89 -1.77 9.24 18.34
CA THR A 89 -3.17 9.50 17.96
C THR A 89 -3.39 9.29 16.46
N ILE A 90 -2.40 9.62 15.64
CA ILE A 90 -2.46 9.40 14.19
C ILE A 90 -2.27 7.92 13.86
N GLN A 91 -1.39 7.22 14.58
CA GLN A 91 -1.23 5.76 14.50
C GLN A 91 -2.56 5.06 14.80
N GLU A 92 -3.23 5.38 15.91
CA GLU A 92 -4.54 4.80 16.26
C GLU A 92 -5.61 5.07 15.19
N GLN A 93 -5.64 6.28 14.63
CA GLN A 93 -6.56 6.60 13.53
C GLN A 93 -6.26 5.79 12.26
N LEU A 94 -4.98 5.67 11.90
CA LEU A 94 -4.58 4.90 10.72
C LEU A 94 -4.85 3.40 10.94
N TYR A 95 -4.60 2.88 12.13
CA TYR A 95 -4.90 1.49 12.50
C TYR A 95 -6.37 1.17 12.24
N ASN A 96 -7.28 1.94 12.85
CA ASN A 96 -8.72 1.73 12.72
C ASN A 96 -9.18 1.82 11.24
N PHE A 97 -8.61 2.77 10.49
CA PHE A 97 -8.87 2.87 9.06
C PHE A 97 -8.40 1.62 8.29
N LEU A 98 -7.16 1.18 8.49
CA LEU A 98 -6.59 0.03 7.79
C LEU A 98 -7.29 -1.27 8.18
N GLU A 99 -7.60 -1.49 9.45
CA GLU A 99 -8.30 -2.67 9.95
C GLU A 99 -9.72 -2.78 9.35
N SER A 100 -10.38 -1.65 9.09
CA SER A 100 -11.68 -1.62 8.42
C SER A 100 -11.61 -1.98 6.92
N LYS A 101 -10.41 -1.97 6.32
CA LYS A 101 -10.19 -2.16 4.87
C LYS A 101 -9.36 -3.39 4.53
N ILE A 102 -8.58 -3.92 5.47
CA ILE A 102 -7.59 -4.96 5.23
C ILE A 102 -7.77 -6.05 6.30
N LEU A 103 -7.70 -7.31 5.88
CA LEU A 103 -7.98 -8.45 6.75
C LEU A 103 -6.98 -8.57 7.91
N HIS A 104 -5.68 -8.40 7.62
CA HIS A 104 -4.61 -8.51 8.62
C HIS A 104 -3.76 -7.23 8.65
N VAL A 105 -3.87 -6.54 9.79
CA VAL A 105 -3.09 -5.36 10.16
C VAL A 105 -2.53 -5.64 11.55
N GLN A 106 -1.21 -5.57 11.73
CA GLN A 106 -0.57 -5.75 13.03
C GLN A 106 0.20 -4.49 13.41
N GLU A 107 -0.08 -3.96 14.60
CA GLU A 107 0.69 -2.85 15.16
C GLU A 107 1.98 -3.36 15.82
N HIS A 108 3.03 -2.54 15.77
CA HIS A 108 4.25 -2.72 16.56
C HIS A 108 4.89 -4.10 16.41
N LYS A 109 4.90 -4.65 15.19
CA LYS A 109 5.44 -5.98 14.91
C LYS A 109 6.97 -5.99 15.07
N PRO A 110 7.53 -6.89 15.90
CA PRO A 110 8.98 -7.05 16.01
C PRO A 110 9.59 -7.49 14.67
N ILE A 111 10.76 -6.94 14.36
CA ILE A 111 11.45 -7.17 13.10
C ILE A 111 12.68 -8.04 13.33
N GLY A 112 12.84 -9.07 12.50
CA GLY A 112 14.02 -9.95 12.54
C GLY A 112 14.18 -10.72 13.86
N GLY A 113 13.09 -10.96 14.61
CA GLY A 113 13.13 -11.62 15.91
C GLY A 113 13.73 -10.78 17.05
N VAL A 114 14.06 -9.50 16.78
CA VAL A 114 14.61 -8.58 17.78
C VAL A 114 13.46 -7.80 18.42
N THR A 115 13.20 -8.03 19.70
CA THR A 115 12.09 -7.44 20.45
C THR A 115 12.10 -5.91 20.51
N ASN A 116 13.28 -5.30 20.38
CA ASN A 116 13.48 -3.86 20.53
C ASN A 116 13.35 -3.07 19.22
N LYS A 117 13.21 -3.73 18.06
CA LYS A 117 13.00 -3.07 16.76
C LYS A 117 11.62 -3.46 16.24
N LYS A 118 10.72 -2.49 16.16
CA LYS A 118 9.32 -2.72 15.79
C LYS A 118 8.93 -1.73 14.69
N ILE A 119 8.24 -2.23 13.67
CA ILE A 119 7.60 -1.38 12.67
C ILE A 119 6.24 -0.95 13.20
N ASP A 120 5.81 0.27 12.89
CA ASP A 120 4.51 0.77 13.35
C ASP A 120 3.37 -0.12 12.85
N PHE A 121 3.37 -0.48 11.56
CA PHE A 121 2.39 -1.42 11.00
C PHE A 121 3.00 -2.46 10.06
N ASP A 122 2.54 -3.68 10.22
CA ASP A 122 2.72 -4.78 9.28
C ASP A 122 1.37 -5.13 8.64
N ILE A 123 1.32 -5.06 7.31
CA ILE A 123 0.09 -5.23 6.53
C ILE A 123 0.20 -6.51 5.72
N GLY A 124 -0.86 -7.33 5.75
CA GLY A 124 -0.95 -8.54 4.94
C GLY A 124 0.15 -9.55 5.25
N CYS A 125 0.47 -9.75 6.53
CA CYS A 125 1.45 -10.73 7.01
C CYS A 125 2.87 -10.52 6.46
N GLY A 126 3.37 -9.28 6.43
CA GLY A 126 4.69 -8.95 5.89
C GLY A 126 4.70 -8.47 4.44
N ALA A 127 3.54 -8.34 3.80
CA ALA A 127 3.45 -7.85 2.43
C ALA A 127 3.88 -6.37 2.31
N VAL A 128 3.46 -5.53 3.26
CA VAL A 128 3.79 -4.10 3.29
C VAL A 128 4.09 -3.66 4.72
N GLY A 129 5.17 -2.89 4.89
CA GLY A 129 5.52 -2.23 6.13
C GLY A 129 5.14 -0.76 6.08
N ILE A 130 4.70 -0.18 7.21
CA ILE A 130 4.42 1.26 7.33
C ILE A 130 5.12 1.80 8.57
N GLU A 131 5.92 2.86 8.40
CA GLU A 131 6.46 3.70 9.47
C GLU A 131 5.81 5.08 9.41
N ILE A 132 5.44 5.63 10.57
CA ILE A 132 4.81 6.94 10.70
C ILE A 132 5.75 7.91 11.41
N LYS A 133 5.78 9.16 10.94
CA LYS A 133 6.38 10.29 11.68
C LYS A 133 5.53 11.55 11.57
N ILE A 134 5.71 12.45 12.52
CA ILE A 134 5.18 13.83 12.46
C ILE A 134 6.24 14.76 11.85
N GLY A 135 5.86 15.58 10.86
CA GLY A 135 6.78 16.43 10.08
C GLY A 135 7.70 17.29 10.94
N LYS A 136 7.15 17.99 11.95
CA LYS A 136 7.93 18.82 12.87
C LYS A 136 9.05 18.07 13.60
N SER A 137 8.86 16.78 13.86
CA SER A 137 9.86 15.92 14.50
C SER A 137 10.79 15.29 13.46
N ALA A 138 10.25 14.77 12.35
CA ALA A 138 10.99 14.11 11.28
C ALA A 138 12.07 14.99 10.66
N PHE A 139 11.88 16.31 10.64
CA PHE A 139 12.84 17.26 10.04
C PHE A 139 13.99 17.64 10.98
N LYS A 140 13.98 17.21 12.25
CA LYS A 140 15.10 17.41 13.17
C LYS A 140 16.21 16.42 12.86
N ASN A 141 17.47 16.88 12.81
CA ASN A 141 18.62 16.07 12.43
C ASN A 141 18.74 14.75 13.21
N THR A 142 18.58 14.79 14.55
CA THR A 142 18.68 13.59 15.39
C THR A 142 17.60 12.57 15.08
N GLU A 143 16.36 13.02 14.90
CA GLU A 143 15.22 12.16 14.58
C GLU A 143 15.33 11.59 13.16
N ARG A 144 15.80 12.40 12.21
CA ARG A 144 16.07 11.95 10.84
C ARG A 144 17.14 10.86 10.81
N ASN A 145 18.25 11.02 11.53
CA ASN A 145 19.28 9.98 11.61
C ASN A 145 18.74 8.67 12.21
N ARG A 146 17.90 8.78 13.24
CA ARG A 146 17.20 7.62 13.82
C ARG A 146 16.28 6.94 12.81
N LEU A 147 15.50 7.73 12.08
CA LEU A 147 14.60 7.26 11.03
C LEU A 147 15.36 6.52 9.93
N VAL A 148 16.48 7.06 9.44
CA VAL A 148 17.33 6.37 8.45
C VAL A 148 17.80 5.01 8.97
N GLY A 149 18.19 4.93 10.24
CA GLY A 149 18.54 3.67 10.90
C GLY A 149 17.38 2.67 10.91
N GLN A 150 16.17 3.12 11.28
CA GLN A 150 14.95 2.30 11.26
C GLN A 150 14.65 1.78 9.85
N ILE A 151 14.61 2.66 8.84
CA ILE A 151 14.37 2.28 7.44
C ILE A 151 15.41 1.26 6.95
N THR A 152 16.69 1.46 7.29
CA THR A 152 17.75 0.51 6.96
C THR A 152 17.50 -0.87 7.56
N ASP A 153 17.12 -0.92 8.84
CA ASP A 153 16.82 -2.17 9.55
C ASP A 153 15.61 -2.88 8.95
N TYR A 154 14.57 -2.13 8.60
CA TYR A 154 13.32 -2.65 8.05
C TYR A 154 13.54 -3.26 6.66
N ASN A 155 14.30 -2.55 5.80
CA ASN A 155 14.68 -3.01 4.48
C ASN A 155 15.51 -4.29 4.52
N LYS A 156 16.43 -4.41 5.50
CA LYS A 156 17.27 -5.60 5.66
C LYS A 156 16.51 -6.83 6.15
N ALA A 157 15.41 -6.63 6.89
CA ALA A 157 14.68 -7.72 7.49
C ALA A 157 13.64 -8.31 6.53
N ASN A 158 12.57 -7.57 6.26
CA ASN A 158 11.41 -8.10 5.52
C ASN A 158 10.82 -7.11 4.50
N TYR A 159 11.15 -5.81 4.59
CA TYR A 159 10.49 -4.78 3.79
C TYR A 159 11.43 -4.18 2.73
N SER A 160 11.84 -5.00 1.76
CA SER A 160 12.61 -4.58 0.57
C SER A 160 11.78 -4.58 -0.72
N ASN A 161 12.31 -3.95 -1.78
CA ASN A 161 11.66 -3.79 -3.10
C ASN A 161 10.40 -2.89 -3.04
N ASP A 162 10.57 -1.73 -2.44
CA ASP A 162 9.58 -0.66 -2.31
C ASP A 162 8.27 -1.07 -1.63
N ASN A 163 8.31 -2.08 -0.76
CA ASN A 163 7.18 -2.49 0.07
C ASN A 163 7.18 -1.85 1.48
N LEU A 164 8.05 -0.87 1.71
CA LEU A 164 8.06 -0.03 2.89
C LEU A 164 7.50 1.35 2.57
N LEU A 165 6.48 1.77 3.31
CA LEU A 165 5.91 3.12 3.24
C LEU A 165 6.37 3.92 4.46
N LEU A 166 6.87 5.13 4.22
CA LEU A 166 7.12 6.14 5.23
C LEU A 166 6.08 7.25 5.09
N LEU A 167 5.20 7.38 6.08
CA LEU A 167 4.14 8.38 6.12
C LEU A 167 4.51 9.51 7.07
N ILE A 168 4.64 10.72 6.53
CA ILE A 168 5.02 11.92 7.28
C ILE A 168 3.83 12.85 7.37
N PHE A 169 3.17 12.86 8.52
CA PHE A 169 2.02 13.70 8.76
C PHE A 169 2.45 15.11 9.14
N CYS A 170 2.04 16.09 8.34
CA CYS A 170 2.47 17.47 8.43
C CYS A 170 1.29 18.38 8.81
N ASP A 171 1.52 19.24 9.80
CA ASP A 171 0.70 20.45 9.96
C ASP A 171 0.91 21.41 8.76
N VAL A 172 0.08 22.45 8.65
CA VAL A 172 0.15 23.39 7.52
C VAL A 172 1.54 24.02 7.37
N ALA A 173 2.21 24.34 8.49
CA ALA A 173 3.53 24.94 8.48
C ALA A 173 4.61 23.98 7.96
N SER A 174 4.60 22.72 8.42
CA SER A 174 5.53 21.67 8.02
C SER A 174 5.27 21.18 6.60
N PHE A 175 4.01 21.24 6.14
CA PHE A 175 3.66 20.84 4.78
C PHE A 175 4.18 21.84 3.73
N LYS A 176 4.29 23.12 4.09
CA LYS A 176 4.86 24.16 3.20
C LYS A 176 6.39 24.14 3.12
N GLN A 177 7.05 23.38 3.99
CA GLN A 177 8.51 23.32 4.12
C GLN A 177 9.19 22.41 3.07
N ARG A 178 9.10 22.79 1.79
CA ARG A 178 9.61 21.98 0.66
C ARG A 178 11.10 21.63 0.74
N VAL A 179 11.92 22.50 1.33
CA VAL A 179 13.36 22.26 1.48
C VAL A 179 13.64 21.05 2.37
N PHE A 180 12.92 20.93 3.49
CA PHE A 180 13.06 19.80 4.41
C PHE A 180 12.51 18.51 3.81
N HIS A 181 11.46 18.60 2.99
CA HIS A 181 10.94 17.44 2.26
C HIS A 181 12.00 16.90 1.29
N LYS A 182 12.59 17.80 0.49
CA LYS A 182 13.64 17.43 -0.46
C LYS A 182 14.86 16.84 0.24
N ASP A 183 15.35 17.48 1.30
CA ASP A 183 16.49 17.00 2.08
C ASP A 183 16.27 15.57 2.61
N LEU A 184 15.08 15.28 3.11
CA LEU A 184 14.73 13.94 3.58
C LEU A 184 14.63 12.92 2.44
N LEU A 185 14.03 13.30 1.31
CA LEU A 185 13.97 12.46 0.12
C LEU A 185 15.38 12.15 -0.41
N ASP A 186 16.25 13.15 -0.49
CA ASP A 186 17.64 13.00 -0.94
C ASP A 186 18.42 12.08 0.02
N THR A 187 18.19 12.21 1.34
CA THR A 187 18.78 11.33 2.36
C THR A 187 18.33 9.88 2.19
N LEU A 188 17.07 9.66 1.84
CA LEU A 188 16.47 8.33 1.69
C LEU A 188 16.58 7.76 0.27
N ALA A 189 17.15 8.48 -0.69
CA ALA A 189 17.18 8.10 -2.10
C ALA A 189 17.79 6.72 -2.39
N ASN A 190 18.73 6.27 -1.55
CA ASN A 190 19.38 4.95 -1.66
C ASN A 190 18.67 3.84 -0.86
N HIS A 191 17.52 4.14 -0.27
CA HIS A 191 16.71 3.19 0.48
C HIS A 191 15.47 2.82 -0.32
N SER A 192 15.10 1.55 -0.25
CA SER A 192 13.89 0.99 -0.84
C SER A 192 12.65 1.35 -0.01
N VAL A 193 12.29 2.63 0.00
CA VAL A 193 11.17 3.19 0.78
C VAL A 193 10.39 4.21 -0.05
N ARG A 194 9.05 4.15 0.05
CA ARG A 194 8.16 5.15 -0.56
C ARG A 194 7.78 6.17 0.49
N VAL A 195 8.07 7.45 0.23
CA VAL A 195 7.87 8.53 1.20
C VAL A 195 6.68 9.38 0.80
N HIS A 196 5.73 9.56 1.71
CA HIS A 196 4.55 10.38 1.49
C HIS A 196 4.40 11.44 2.59
N PHE A 197 4.28 12.69 2.17
CA PHE A 197 3.92 13.79 3.05
C PHE A 197 2.40 13.97 3.02
N LEU A 198 1.73 13.76 4.15
CA LEU A 198 0.28 13.79 4.26
C LEU A 198 -0.15 14.97 5.14
N PRO A 199 -1.16 15.76 4.74
CA PRO A 199 -1.65 16.86 5.56
C PRO A 199 -2.41 16.33 6.78
N ILE A 200 -2.29 17.04 7.90
CA ILE A 200 -3.14 16.85 9.07
C ILE A 200 -4.27 17.87 9.00
N ILE A 201 -5.50 17.39 9.06
CA ILE A 201 -6.69 18.25 9.02
C ILE A 201 -6.99 18.73 10.45
N SER A 202 -6.77 20.02 10.70
CA SER A 202 -7.17 20.70 11.93
C SER A 202 -8.33 21.65 11.64
N PRO A 203 -9.50 21.49 12.29
CA PRO A 203 -10.61 22.43 12.13
C PRO A 203 -10.29 23.82 12.71
N TYR A 204 -9.18 23.96 13.44
CA TYR A 204 -8.79 25.19 14.13
C TYR A 204 -7.71 26.00 13.40
N GLU A 205 -7.10 25.48 12.33
CA GLU A 205 -6.09 26.22 11.55
C GLU A 205 -6.68 27.07 10.41
N ASN A 206 -7.95 26.87 10.06
CA ASN A 206 -8.62 27.60 8.97
C ASN A 206 -9.15 28.99 9.35
N SER A 207 -9.06 29.43 10.61
CA SER A 207 -9.59 30.75 11.01
C SER A 207 -8.64 31.93 10.75
N ASN A 208 -7.42 31.67 10.26
CA ASN A 208 -6.42 32.71 9.95
C ASN A 208 -5.97 32.70 8.49
N LEU A 209 -6.71 32.04 7.59
CA LEU A 209 -6.50 32.07 6.16
C LEU A 209 -7.57 32.95 5.49
N GLU A 210 -7.61 34.22 5.88
CA GLU A 210 -8.05 35.26 4.94
C GLU A 210 -6.89 35.48 3.96
N ILE A 211 -7.15 35.19 2.68
CA ILE A 211 -6.34 35.66 1.55
C ILE A 211 -6.89 37.03 1.17
#